data_AF-A0A917B5C0-F1
#
_entry.id   AF-A0A917B5C0-F1
#
_cell.length_a   1.000
_cell.length_b   1.000
_cell.length_c   1.000
_cell.angle_alpha   90.00
_cell.angle_beta   90.00
_cell.angle_gamma   90.00
#
_symmetry.space_group_name_H-M   'P 1'
#
loop_
_entity.id
_entity.type
_entity.pdbx_description
1 polymer ?
#
loop_
_entity_poly.entity_id
_entity_poly.type
_entity_poly.pdbx_seq_one_letter_code
_entity_poly.pdbx_strand_id
1 'polypeptide(L)' 'MSLAMVGEAGKRTQADIARELHVSQGAISQLEKHDDMLLSTLRNYLTATGAENPRIVVSIDGRDIALKI' A
#
# COMPACT_ATOMS: atom_id res chain seq x y z
N MET A 1 -4.65 7.11 0.71
CA MET A 1 -3.41 6.96 -0.11
C MET A 1 -3.50 5.59 -0.76
N SER A 2 -3.41 5.49 -2.10
CA SER A 2 -3.76 4.25 -2.79
C SER A 2 -2.60 3.24 -2.80
N LEU A 3 -2.94 1.97 -2.57
CA LEU A 3 -2.06 0.83 -2.80
C LEU A 3 -1.51 0.76 -4.24
N ALA A 4 -2.17 1.44 -5.19
CA ALA A 4 -1.72 1.55 -6.57
C ALA A 4 -0.27 2.04 -6.68
N MET A 5 0.17 2.92 -5.77
CA MET A 5 1.56 3.39 -5.76
C MET A 5 2.57 2.28 -5.45
N VAL A 6 2.17 1.25 -4.68
CA VAL A 6 3.02 0.08 -4.37
C VAL A 6 3.09 -0.87 -5.58
N GLY A 7 1.97 -1.07 -6.27
CA GLY A 7 1.92 -1.84 -7.53
C GLY A 7 2.79 -1.21 -8.62
N GLU A 8 2.67 0.11 -8.80
CA GLU A 8 3.47 0.89 -9.76
C GLU A 8 4.97 0.84 -9.44
N ALA A 9 5.32 0.99 -8.16
CA ALA A 9 6.66 0.84 -7.62
C ALA A 9 7.31 -0.52 -7.96
N GLY A 10 6.52 -1.60 -7.88
CA GLY A 10 6.96 -2.94 -8.24
C GLY A 10 6.85 -3.29 -9.72
N LYS A 11 6.46 -2.33 -10.59
CA LYS A 11 6.14 -2.56 -12.00
C LYS A 11 5.12 -3.69 -12.22
N ARG A 12 4.18 -3.87 -11.28
CA ARG A 12 3.14 -4.90 -11.36
C ARG A 12 1.83 -4.24 -11.78
N THR A 13 1.16 -4.84 -12.77
CA THR A 13 -0.19 -4.43 -13.12
C THR A 13 -1.18 -4.96 -12.09
N GLN A 14 -2.37 -4.35 -11.99
CA GLN A 14 -3.45 -4.91 -11.16
C GLN A 14 -3.80 -6.35 -11.55
N ALA A 15 -3.64 -6.71 -12.84
CA ALA A 15 -3.84 -8.07 -13.33
C ALA A 15 -2.78 -9.05 -12.81
N ASP A 16 -1.52 -8.62 -12.72
CA ASP A 16 -0.45 -9.41 -12.11
C ASP A 16 -0.69 -9.65 -10.63
N ILE A 17 -1.09 -8.60 -9.90
CA ILE A 17 -1.40 -8.67 -8.48
C ILE A 17 -2.61 -9.58 -8.24
N ALA A 18 -3.66 -9.44 -9.05
CA ALA A 18 -4.86 -10.28 -8.98
C ALA A 18 -4.54 -11.76 -9.21
N ARG A 19 -3.70 -12.05 -10.22
CA ARG A 19 -3.24 -13.40 -10.53
C ARG A 19 -2.45 -14.01 -9.37
N GLU A 20 -1.56 -13.25 -8.75
CA GLU A 20 -0.74 -13.69 -7.62
C GLU A 20 -1.59 -13.95 -6.36
N LEU A 21 -2.56 -13.07 -6.09
CA LEU A 21 -3.43 -13.17 -4.93
C LEU A 21 -4.64 -14.10 -5.14
N HIS A 22 -4.76 -14.73 -6.31
CA HIS A 22 -5.89 -15.58 -6.69
C HIS A 22 -7.26 -14.89 -6.54
N VAL A 23 -7.33 -13.60 -6.86
CA VAL A 23 -8.55 -12.79 -6.83
C VAL A 23 -8.82 -12.18 -8.21
N SER A 24 -9.98 -11.53 -8.39
CA SER A 24 -10.26 -10.81 -9.62
C SER A 24 -9.51 -9.47 -9.68
N GLN A 25 -9.17 -9.00 -10.87
CA GLN A 25 -8.61 -7.66 -11.06
C GLN A 25 -9.59 -6.57 -10.61
N GLY A 26 -10.90 -6.82 -10.66
CA GLY A 26 -11.91 -5.95 -10.06
C GLY A 26 -11.79 -5.85 -8.54
N ALA A 27 -11.47 -6.94 -7.83
CA ALA A 27 -11.22 -6.91 -6.39
C ALA A 27 -9.99 -6.08 -6.04
N ILE A 28 -8.92 -6.18 -6.83
CA ILE A 28 -7.73 -5.31 -6.68
C ILE A 28 -8.09 -3.85 -6.97
N SER A 29 -8.83 -3.57 -8.03
CA SER A 29 -9.25 -2.20 -8.34
C SER A 29 -10.09 -1.59 -7.21
N GLN A 30 -10.98 -2.36 -6.58
CA GLN A 30 -11.75 -1.88 -5.44
C GLN A 30 -10.87 -1.66 -4.21
N LEU A 31 -9.95 -2.57 -3.95
CA LEU A 31 -8.98 -2.45 -2.86
C LEU A 31 -8.10 -1.20 -3.00
N GLU A 32 -7.59 -0.94 -4.21
CA GLU A 32 -6.76 0.24 -4.50
C GLU A 32 -7.56 1.56 -4.50
N LYS A 33 -8.86 1.50 -4.79
CA LYS A 33 -9.79 2.64 -4.67
C LYS A 33 -10.23 2.91 -3.23
N HIS A 34 -10.06 1.94 -2.32
CA HIS A 34 -10.45 2.14 -0.93
C HIS A 34 -9.55 3.23 -0.31
N ASP A 35 -10.17 4.32 0.13
CA ASP A 35 -9.43 5.52 0.55
C ASP A 35 -8.52 5.28 1.76
N ASP A 36 -8.92 4.36 2.64
CA ASP A 36 -8.23 4.09 3.88
C ASP A 36 -8.31 2.62 4.33
N MET A 37 -7.25 1.85 4.06
CA MET A 37 -7.12 0.45 4.49
C MET A 37 -6.62 0.33 5.94
N LEU A 38 -7.31 0.99 6.87
CA LEU A 38 -6.90 1.16 8.27
C LEU A 38 -5.55 1.88 8.46
N LEU A 39 -4.98 2.44 7.38
CA LEU A 39 -3.70 3.14 7.41
C LEU A 39 -3.80 4.42 8.24
N SER A 40 -4.95 5.11 8.20
CA SER A 40 -5.19 6.27 9.05
C SER A 40 -5.30 5.89 10.52
N THR A 41 -5.88 4.72 10.83
CA THR A 41 -5.98 4.21 12.20
C THR A 41 -4.59 3.87 12.73
N LEU A 42 -3.78 3.18 11.93
CA LEU A 42 -2.38 2.89 12.25
C LEU A 42 -1.56 4.18 12.41
N ARG A 43 -1.71 5.16 11.50
CA ARG A 43 -1.07 6.47 11.64
C ARG A 43 -1.44 7.12 12.96
N ASN A 44 -2.75 7.23 13.25
CA ASN A 44 -3.23 7.89 14.46
C ASN A 44 -2.69 7.21 15.72
N TYR A 45 -2.63 5.88 15.73
CA TYR A 45 -2.02 5.11 16.82
C TYR A 45 -0.53 5.46 16.99
N LEU A 46 0.26 5.42 15.92
CA LEU A 46 1.69 5.73 15.95
C LEU A 46 1.95 7.18 16.37
N THR A 47 1.16 8.12 15.89
CA THR A 47 1.26 9.53 16.30
C THR A 47 0.93 9.69 17.78
N ALA A 48 -0.07 8.96 18.30
CA ALA A 48 -0.39 8.96 19.73
C ALA A 48 0.73 8.38 20.61
N THR A 49 1.61 7.54 20.06
CA THR A 49 2.81 7.04 20.75
C THR A 49 4.05 7.94 20.59
N GLY A 50 3.92 9.08 19.91
CA GLY A 50 4.99 10.06 19.72
C GLY A 50 5.74 9.94 18.38
N ALA A 51 5.25 9.15 17.43
CA ALA A 51 5.86 9.10 16.10
C ALA A 51 5.49 10.35 15.26
N GLU A 52 6.50 11.06 14.76
CA GLU A 52 6.30 12.30 14.02
C GLU A 52 6.14 12.10 12.50
N ASN A 53 6.72 11.04 11.94
CA ASN A 53 6.71 10.77 10.49
C ASN A 53 6.58 9.26 10.21
N PRO A 54 5.44 8.63 10.54
CA PRO A 54 5.22 7.22 10.27
C PRO A 54 5.22 6.95 8.75
N ARG A 55 5.91 5.88 8.36
CA ARG A 55 6.04 5.46 6.96
C ARG A 55 6.15 3.94 6.87
N ILE A 56 5.58 3.39 5.81
CA ILE A 56 5.78 2.00 5.40
C ILE A 56 6.94 2.00 4.41
N VAL A 57 7.94 1.14 4.63
CA VAL A 57 9.05 0.92 3.69
C VAL A 57 8.87 -0.45 3.06
N VAL A 58 8.85 -0.49 1.74
CA VAL A 58 8.79 -1.71 0.95
C VAL A 58 10.04 -1.81 0.10
N SER A 59 10.76 -2.93 0.20
CA SER A 59 11.95 -3.19 -0.61
C SER A 59 11.57 -4.05 -1.82
N ILE A 60 11.79 -3.52 -3.04
CA ILE A 60 11.52 -4.22 -4.30
C ILE A 60 12.76 -4.12 -5.19
N ASP A 61 13.27 -5.27 -5.64
CA ASP A 61 14.48 -5.36 -6.47
C ASP A 61 15.68 -4.58 -5.88
N GLY A 62 15.87 -4.64 -4.56
CA GLY A 62 16.93 -3.93 -3.84
C GLY A 62 16.73 -2.41 -3.73
N ARG A 63 15.54 -1.89 -4.07
CA ARG A 63 15.18 -0.48 -3.92
C ARG A 63 14.12 -0.31 -2.84
N ASP A 64 14.37 0.62 -1.94
CA ASP A 64 13.43 0.96 -0.88
C ASP A 64 12.48 2.05 -1.34
N ILE A 65 11.20 1.81 -1.11
CA ILE A 65 10.10 2.71 -1.48
C ILE A 65 9.34 3.02 -0.21
N ALA A 66 9.37 4.30 0.17
CA ALA A 66 8.73 4.78 1.39
C ALA A 66 7.37 5.40 1.08
N LEU A 67 6.32 4.83 1.66
CA LEU A 67 4.97 5.38 1.65
C LEU A 67 4.72 6.06 2.98
N LYS A 68 4.36 7.34 2.95
CA LYS A 68 3.84 8.02 4.13
C LYS A 68 2.48 7.41 4.47
N ILE A 69 2.18 7.23 5.75
CA ILE A 69 0.87 6.75 6.21
C ILE A 69 0.26 7.75 7.18
#